data_AF-A0A2V9LMI4-F1
#
_entry.id   AF-A0A2V9LMI4-F1
#
_cell.length_a   1.000
_cell.length_b   1.000
_cell.length_c   1.000
_cell.angle_alpha   90.00
_cell.angle_beta   90.00
_cell.angle_gamma   90.00
#
_symmetry.space_group_name_H-M   'P 1'
#
loop_
_entity.id
_entity.type
_entity.pdbx_description
1 polymer ?
#
loop_
_entity_poly.entity_id
_entity_poly.type
_entity_poly.pdbx_seq_one_letter_code
_entity_poly.pdbx_strand_id
1 'polypeptide(L)'
;SIIRDNYGQVYSLFIERLIGLSETRRGQLREQFEQRRRCYEEEAKGILGRQASVFAAAETAGRLIEEILELRDLNPDGVVNRIFARVCDEAESDGPRNALVEILGWADANDDYFSHRLLDGSLAPARPGEKLGHKDPNSVAIYPAKLKEMLRRFGYDIKTTLTAWRDRNWIKLTENDKFTYVVRAPNGRTRMIKIVNLDPMNDGTLKDEELW
;
A
#
# COMPACT_ATOMS: atom_id res chain seq x y z
N SER A 1 4.15 -31.31 -20.09
CA SER A 1 3.66 -30.74 -18.81
C SER A 1 2.16 -30.93 -18.85
N ILE A 2 1.58 -31.64 -17.89
CA ILE A 2 0.16 -32.07 -17.96
C ILE A 2 -0.77 -30.90 -18.32
N ILE A 3 -0.54 -29.70 -17.78
CA ILE A 3 -1.33 -28.50 -18.07
C ILE A 3 -1.17 -28.02 -19.52
N ARG A 4 0.06 -27.99 -20.04
CA ARG A 4 0.35 -27.54 -21.42
C ARG A 4 -0.33 -28.43 -22.45
N ASP A 5 -0.47 -29.71 -22.13
CA ASP A 5 -1.00 -30.71 -23.04
C ASP A 5 -2.54 -30.91 -22.81
N ASN A 6 -3.13 -30.31 -21.76
CA ASN A 6 -4.55 -30.46 -21.36
C ASN A 6 -5.17 -29.15 -20.79
N TYR A 7 -5.13 -28.05 -21.54
CA TYR A 7 -5.73 -26.77 -21.13
C TYR A 7 -7.08 -26.52 -21.81
N GLY A 8 -7.88 -25.59 -21.27
CA GLY A 8 -9.12 -25.10 -21.88
C GLY A 8 -10.39 -25.91 -21.61
N GLN A 9 -10.27 -27.15 -21.13
CA GLN A 9 -11.41 -28.05 -20.91
C GLN A 9 -12.41 -27.53 -19.85
N VAL A 10 -11.90 -27.04 -18.72
CA VAL A 10 -12.73 -26.53 -17.61
C VAL A 10 -13.56 -25.32 -18.05
N TYR A 11 -12.99 -24.43 -18.87
CA TYR A 11 -13.69 -23.24 -19.33
C TYR A 11 -14.88 -23.59 -20.23
N SER A 12 -14.72 -24.51 -21.17
CA SER A 12 -15.82 -24.95 -22.04
C SER A 12 -16.96 -25.56 -21.23
N LEU A 13 -16.66 -26.46 -20.28
CA LEU A 13 -17.66 -27.05 -19.38
C LEU A 13 -18.38 -25.98 -18.54
N PHE A 14 -17.65 -24.97 -18.09
CA PHE A 14 -18.22 -23.85 -17.34
C PHE A 14 -19.23 -23.06 -18.16
N ILE A 15 -18.88 -22.70 -19.40
CA ILE A 15 -19.77 -21.95 -20.31
C ILE A 15 -20.98 -22.80 -20.71
N GLU A 16 -20.78 -24.07 -21.05
CA GLU A 16 -21.89 -24.99 -21.38
C GLU A 16 -22.87 -25.12 -20.22
N ARG A 17 -22.36 -25.26 -19.00
CA ARG A 17 -23.21 -25.30 -17.79
C ARG A 17 -24.00 -24.01 -17.64
N LEU A 18 -23.35 -22.84 -17.75
CA LEU A 18 -24.01 -21.55 -17.60
C LEU A 18 -25.14 -21.34 -18.63
N ILE A 19 -24.89 -21.69 -19.89
CA ILE A 19 -25.90 -21.61 -20.96
C ILE A 19 -27.06 -22.57 -20.67
N GLY A 20 -26.77 -23.78 -20.19
CA GLY A 20 -27.76 -24.80 -19.86
C GLY A 20 -28.57 -24.57 -18.58
N LEU A 21 -28.29 -23.54 -17.78
CA LEU A 21 -29.05 -23.26 -16.57
C LEU A 21 -30.50 -22.85 -16.88
N SER A 22 -31.44 -23.39 -16.11
CA SER A 22 -32.83 -22.94 -16.13
C SER A 22 -32.98 -21.50 -15.65
N GLU A 23 -34.05 -20.82 -16.07
CA GLU A 23 -34.28 -19.42 -15.67
C GLU A 23 -34.44 -19.27 -14.15
N THR A 24 -35.06 -20.25 -13.49
CA THR A 24 -35.14 -20.33 -12.03
C THR A 24 -33.75 -20.38 -11.38
N ARG A 25 -32.85 -21.24 -11.89
CA ARG A 25 -31.49 -21.37 -11.34
C ARG A 25 -30.66 -20.12 -11.60
N ARG A 26 -30.82 -19.47 -12.77
CA ARG A 26 -30.22 -18.17 -13.05
C ARG A 26 -30.70 -17.09 -12.09
N GLY A 27 -32.00 -17.07 -11.77
CA GLY A 27 -32.57 -16.19 -10.76
C GLY A 27 -31.93 -16.40 -9.38
N GLN A 28 -31.81 -17.65 -8.93
CA GLN A 28 -31.15 -18.00 -7.66
C GLN A 28 -29.68 -17.55 -7.62
N LEU A 29 -28.92 -17.75 -8.71
CA LEU A 29 -27.52 -17.33 -8.76
C LEU A 29 -27.37 -15.80 -8.71
N ARG A 30 -28.26 -15.06 -9.39
CA ARG A 30 -28.28 -13.60 -9.31
C ARG A 30 -28.56 -13.14 -7.88
N GLU A 31 -29.53 -13.75 -7.21
CA GLU A 31 -29.86 -13.43 -5.82
C GLU A 31 -28.69 -13.73 -4.87
N GLN A 32 -28.05 -14.88 -5.02
CA GLN A 32 -26.86 -15.25 -4.23
C GLN A 32 -25.70 -14.28 -4.47
N PHE A 33 -25.44 -13.92 -5.73
CA PHE A 33 -24.42 -12.93 -6.08
C PHE A 33 -24.71 -11.58 -5.41
N GLU A 34 -25.94 -11.08 -5.52
CA GLU A 34 -26.33 -9.80 -4.92
C GLU A 34 -26.25 -9.84 -3.39
N GLN A 35 -26.63 -10.95 -2.76
CA GLN A 35 -26.51 -11.13 -1.33
C GLN A 35 -25.04 -11.10 -0.88
N ARG A 36 -24.17 -11.86 -1.55
CA ARG A 36 -22.74 -11.90 -1.21
C ARG A 36 -22.04 -10.57 -1.49
N ARG A 37 -22.42 -9.89 -2.58
CA ARG A 37 -21.95 -8.54 -2.89
C ARG A 37 -22.28 -7.58 -1.74
N ARG A 38 -23.52 -7.58 -1.26
CA ARG A 38 -23.93 -6.73 -0.11
C ARG A 38 -23.15 -7.07 1.16
N CYS A 39 -22.95 -8.35 1.48
CA CYS A 39 -22.12 -8.73 2.63
C CYS A 39 -20.71 -8.13 2.54
N TYR A 40 -20.05 -8.26 1.38
CA TYR A 40 -18.72 -7.66 1.18
C TYR A 40 -18.74 -6.13 1.17
N GLU A 41 -19.81 -5.49 0.67
CA GLU A 41 -19.97 -4.03 0.71
C GLU A 41 -20.13 -3.52 2.16
N GLU A 42 -20.91 -4.21 2.99
CA GLU A 42 -21.16 -3.86 4.39
C GLU A 42 -19.93 -4.06 5.28
N GLU A 43 -19.15 -5.12 5.03
CA GLU A 43 -17.90 -5.39 5.76
C GLU A 43 -16.74 -4.49 5.30
N ALA A 44 -16.78 -3.94 4.08
CA ALA A 44 -15.71 -3.12 3.54
C ALA A 44 -15.83 -1.63 3.92
N LYS A 45 -14.72 -1.01 4.32
CA LYS A 45 -14.63 0.45 4.51
C LYS A 45 -14.15 1.16 3.23
N GLY A 46 -14.81 2.25 2.86
CA GLY A 46 -14.33 3.18 1.83
C GLY A 46 -14.18 2.57 0.42
N ILE A 47 -12.98 2.64 -0.17
CA ILE A 47 -12.72 2.25 -1.57
C ILE A 47 -12.93 0.75 -1.82
N LEU A 48 -12.75 -0.09 -0.79
CA LEU A 48 -12.92 -1.54 -0.90
C LEU A 48 -14.36 -1.97 -1.17
N GLY A 49 -15.36 -1.17 -0.78
CA GLY A 49 -16.75 -1.44 -1.13
C GLY A 49 -16.97 -1.50 -2.65
N ARG A 50 -16.16 -0.77 -3.43
CA ARG A 50 -16.21 -0.82 -4.92
C ARG A 50 -15.69 -2.13 -5.50
N GLN A 51 -14.96 -2.92 -4.72
CA GLN A 51 -14.42 -4.22 -5.14
C GLN A 51 -15.27 -5.40 -4.66
N ALA A 52 -16.32 -5.17 -3.86
CA ALA A 52 -17.20 -6.22 -3.35
C ALA A 52 -17.80 -7.11 -4.45
N SER A 53 -18.12 -6.53 -5.61
CA SER A 53 -18.61 -7.27 -6.78
C SER A 53 -17.59 -8.29 -7.32
N VAL A 54 -16.28 -8.01 -7.20
CA VAL A 54 -15.21 -8.92 -7.63
C VAL A 54 -15.16 -10.14 -6.71
N PHE A 55 -15.22 -9.94 -5.39
CA PHE A 55 -15.24 -11.05 -4.43
C PHE A 55 -16.50 -11.89 -4.55
N ALA A 56 -17.68 -11.27 -4.68
CA ALA A 56 -18.93 -11.98 -4.91
C ALA A 56 -18.90 -12.79 -6.22
N ALA A 57 -18.35 -12.22 -7.30
CA ALA A 57 -18.20 -12.93 -8.57
C ALA A 57 -17.25 -14.13 -8.45
N ALA A 58 -16.11 -13.95 -7.78
CA ALA A 58 -15.12 -15.02 -7.56
C ALA A 58 -15.70 -16.16 -6.73
N GLU A 59 -16.42 -15.85 -5.65
CA GLU A 59 -17.09 -16.86 -4.82
C GLU A 59 -18.15 -17.62 -5.63
N THR A 60 -19.00 -16.89 -6.36
CA THR A 60 -20.08 -17.46 -7.17
C THR A 60 -19.53 -18.38 -8.26
N ALA A 61 -18.47 -17.94 -8.95
CA ALA A 61 -17.79 -18.73 -9.97
C ALA A 61 -17.12 -19.97 -9.36
N GLY A 62 -16.48 -19.83 -8.18
CA GLY A 62 -15.87 -20.93 -7.46
C GLY A 62 -16.87 -22.01 -7.07
N ARG A 63 -18.05 -21.61 -6.56
CA ARG A 63 -19.15 -22.55 -6.25
C ARG A 63 -19.66 -23.28 -7.49
N LEU A 64 -19.79 -22.58 -8.61
CA LEU A 64 -20.20 -23.20 -9.87
C LEU A 64 -19.14 -24.18 -10.38
N ILE A 65 -17.85 -23.86 -10.27
CA ILE A 65 -16.77 -24.77 -10.65
C ILE A 65 -16.77 -26.01 -9.75
N GLU A 66 -16.95 -25.84 -8.44
CA GLU A 66 -17.08 -26.94 -7.48
C GLU A 66 -18.26 -27.86 -7.85
N GLU A 67 -19.41 -27.30 -8.21
CA GLU A 67 -20.58 -28.05 -8.70
C GLU A 67 -20.29 -28.80 -10.00
N ILE A 68 -19.68 -28.14 -11.00
CA ILE A 68 -19.46 -28.70 -12.35
C ILE A 68 -18.43 -29.82 -12.35
N LEU A 69 -17.37 -29.66 -11.56
CA LEU A 69 -16.27 -30.62 -11.49
C LEU A 69 -16.48 -31.66 -10.38
N GLU A 70 -17.61 -31.59 -9.67
CA GLU A 70 -17.95 -32.45 -8.52
C GLU A 70 -16.83 -32.50 -7.47
N LEU A 71 -16.09 -31.40 -7.32
CA LEU A 71 -15.06 -31.24 -6.30
C LEU A 71 -15.76 -31.03 -4.96
N ARG A 72 -15.26 -31.68 -3.89
CA ARG A 72 -15.89 -31.56 -2.56
C ARG A 72 -15.12 -30.70 -1.56
N ASP A 73 -13.88 -30.36 -1.91
CA ASP A 73 -12.92 -29.74 -0.98
C ASP A 73 -12.41 -28.37 -1.47
N LEU A 74 -13.08 -27.75 -2.46
CA LEU A 74 -12.61 -26.46 -3.00
C LEU A 74 -12.86 -25.32 -2.01
N ASN A 75 -13.99 -25.37 -1.28
CA ASN A 75 -14.40 -24.38 -0.28
C ASN A 75 -14.18 -22.92 -0.76
N PRO A 76 -14.82 -22.53 -1.87
CA PRO A 76 -14.63 -21.22 -2.49
C PRO A 76 -14.94 -20.09 -1.50
N ASP A 77 -15.97 -20.23 -0.68
CA ASP A 77 -16.39 -19.25 0.33
C ASP A 77 -15.28 -18.98 1.32
N GLY A 78 -14.68 -20.04 1.88
CA GLY A 78 -13.58 -19.91 2.84
C GLY A 78 -12.33 -19.29 2.21
N VAL A 79 -12.02 -19.63 0.96
CA VAL A 79 -10.88 -19.04 0.24
C VAL A 79 -11.10 -17.55 -0.01
N VAL A 80 -12.25 -17.18 -0.58
CA VAL A 80 -12.55 -15.78 -0.91
C VAL A 80 -12.66 -14.93 0.35
N ASN A 81 -13.32 -15.41 1.41
CA ASN A 81 -13.41 -14.69 2.69
C ASN A 81 -12.04 -14.46 3.32
N ARG A 82 -11.11 -15.42 3.25
CA ARG A 82 -9.73 -15.22 3.75
C ARG A 82 -8.98 -14.15 2.96
N ILE A 83 -9.13 -14.14 1.64
CA ILE A 83 -8.50 -13.12 0.78
C ILE A 83 -9.12 -11.75 1.07
N PHE A 84 -10.44 -11.68 1.18
CA PHE A 84 -11.17 -10.45 1.50
C PHE A 84 -10.74 -9.88 2.86
N ALA A 85 -10.72 -10.71 3.92
CA ALA A 85 -10.28 -10.30 5.25
C ALA A 85 -8.85 -9.73 5.23
N ARG A 86 -7.92 -10.40 4.55
CA ARG A 86 -6.56 -9.90 4.38
C ARG A 86 -6.51 -8.55 3.66
N VAL A 87 -7.30 -8.37 2.61
CA VAL A 87 -7.38 -7.11 1.87
C VAL A 87 -7.98 -6.00 2.76
N CYS A 88 -8.98 -6.32 3.58
CA CYS A 88 -9.51 -5.39 4.58
C CYS A 88 -8.44 -5.01 5.61
N ASP A 89 -7.72 -5.97 6.19
CA ASP A 89 -6.64 -5.72 7.15
C ASP A 89 -5.55 -4.82 6.52
N GLU A 90 -5.17 -5.09 5.26
CA GLU A 90 -4.20 -4.28 4.52
C GLU A 90 -4.71 -2.85 4.25
N ALA A 91 -6.02 -2.65 4.09
CA ALA A 91 -6.62 -1.34 3.88
C ALA A 91 -6.92 -0.57 5.18
N GLU A 92 -7.18 -1.28 6.29
CA GLU A 92 -7.29 -0.68 7.62
C GLU A 92 -5.92 -0.28 8.18
N SER A 93 -4.88 -0.98 7.77
CA SER A 93 -3.49 -0.61 8.01
C SER A 93 -3.16 0.69 7.27
N ASP A 94 -2.78 1.73 8.00
CA ASP A 94 -2.35 3.00 7.41
C ASP A 94 -0.98 2.83 6.74
N GLY A 95 -0.97 2.26 5.53
CA GLY A 95 0.24 1.94 4.77
C GLY A 95 1.23 3.10 4.69
N PRO A 96 0.78 4.35 4.38
CA PRO A 96 1.65 5.52 4.45
C PRO A 96 2.26 5.77 5.83
N ARG A 97 1.51 5.59 6.93
CA ARG A 97 2.04 5.73 8.29
C ARG A 97 3.07 4.66 8.62
N ASN A 98 2.79 3.41 8.27
CA ASN A 98 3.71 2.30 8.50
C ASN A 98 5.01 2.50 7.71
N ALA A 99 4.90 2.95 6.46
CA ALA A 99 6.06 3.33 5.66
C ALA A 99 6.89 4.43 6.33
N LEU A 100 6.24 5.41 6.96
CA LEU A 100 6.93 6.50 7.66
C LEU A 100 7.68 5.95 8.89
N VAL A 101 7.00 5.17 9.73
CA VAL A 101 7.59 4.51 10.91
C VAL A 101 8.80 3.67 10.52
N GLU A 102 8.66 2.84 9.49
CA GLU A 102 9.71 1.92 9.07
C GLU A 102 10.91 2.65 8.46
N ILE A 103 10.68 3.71 7.67
CA ILE A 103 11.76 4.54 7.13
C ILE A 103 12.50 5.29 8.25
N LEU A 104 11.78 5.83 9.23
CA LEU A 104 12.40 6.52 10.38
C LEU A 104 13.21 5.55 11.24
N GLY A 105 12.64 4.40 11.59
CA GLY A 105 13.35 3.35 12.34
C GLY A 105 14.58 2.84 11.58
N TRP A 106 14.49 2.71 10.25
CA TRP A 106 15.64 2.38 9.42
C TRP A 106 16.71 3.48 9.45
N ALA A 107 16.31 4.76 9.35
CA ALA A 107 17.23 5.89 9.40
C ALA A 107 17.91 6.03 10.77
N ASP A 108 17.23 5.67 11.86
CA ASP A 108 17.81 5.61 13.20
C ASP A 108 18.82 4.46 13.34
N ALA A 109 18.50 3.28 12.82
CA ALA A 109 19.41 2.14 12.83
C ALA A 109 20.65 2.33 11.93
N ASN A 110 20.58 3.26 10.98
CA ASN A 110 21.59 3.52 9.95
C ASN A 110 22.09 4.98 10.01
N ASP A 111 22.14 5.56 11.21
CA ASP A 111 22.50 6.96 11.46
C ASP A 111 23.83 7.39 10.80
N ASP A 112 24.81 6.47 10.80
CA ASP A 112 26.14 6.63 10.20
C ASP A 112 26.15 7.02 8.70
N TYR A 113 25.06 6.77 7.97
CA TYR A 113 24.91 7.09 6.54
C TYR A 113 24.35 8.50 6.30
N PHE A 114 24.00 9.22 7.36
CA PHE A 114 23.47 10.58 7.33
C PHE A 114 24.52 11.58 7.77
N SER A 115 24.48 12.77 7.17
CA SER A 115 25.24 13.90 7.68
C SER A 115 24.40 14.70 8.67
N HIS A 116 25.02 15.11 9.77
CA HIS A 116 24.38 15.87 10.83
C HIS A 116 24.86 17.31 10.83
N ARG A 117 24.00 18.25 11.20
CA ARG A 117 24.43 19.63 11.43
C ARG A 117 25.10 19.75 12.80
N LEU A 118 26.31 20.30 12.81
CA LEU A 118 27.07 20.64 14.01
C LEU A 118 26.60 21.99 14.58
N LEU A 119 26.98 22.28 15.83
CA LEU A 119 26.59 23.49 16.56
C LEU A 119 27.04 24.79 15.85
N ASP A 120 28.14 24.74 15.11
CA ASP A 120 28.68 25.85 14.32
C ASP A 120 27.99 26.02 12.94
N GLY A 121 26.97 25.22 12.67
CA GLY A 121 26.23 25.21 11.40
C GLY A 121 26.93 24.44 10.27
N SER A 122 28.13 23.91 10.49
CA SER A 122 28.79 23.00 9.56
C SER A 122 28.12 21.62 9.57
N LEU A 123 28.46 20.76 8.61
CA LEU A 123 27.88 19.42 8.49
C LEU A 123 28.95 18.40 8.82
N ALA A 124 28.70 17.59 9.85
CA ALA A 124 29.49 16.40 10.14
C ALA A 124 29.43 15.46 8.92
N PRO A 125 30.59 14.98 8.44
CA PRO A 125 30.60 14.02 7.34
C PRO A 125 29.94 12.71 7.79
N ALA A 126 29.14 12.13 6.90
CA ALA A 126 28.71 10.74 7.06
C ALA A 126 29.93 9.82 6.93
N ARG A 127 29.81 8.54 7.31
CA ARG A 127 30.89 7.57 7.10
C ARG A 127 31.39 7.58 5.64
N PRO A 128 32.69 7.32 5.40
CA PRO A 128 33.22 7.19 4.04
C PRO A 128 32.49 6.07 3.29
N GLY A 129 31.83 6.41 2.19
CA GLY A 129 31.01 5.46 1.43
C GLY A 129 29.74 6.10 0.85
N GLU A 130 28.66 5.32 0.78
CA GLU A 130 27.37 5.79 0.28
C GLU A 130 26.72 6.76 1.26
N LYS A 131 26.26 7.92 0.78
CA LYS A 131 25.55 8.91 1.58
C LYS A 131 24.07 8.90 1.26
N LEU A 132 23.22 8.78 2.28
CA LEU A 132 21.78 8.64 2.10
C LEU A 132 21.02 9.96 2.29
N GLY A 133 21.60 10.90 3.02
CA GLY A 133 21.01 12.22 3.17
C GLY A 133 21.54 13.04 4.35
N HIS A 134 20.63 13.79 4.96
CA HIS A 134 20.86 14.66 6.11
C HIS A 134 19.86 14.35 7.22
N LYS A 135 20.33 14.31 8.46
CA LYS A 135 19.48 14.12 9.63
C LYS A 135 19.72 15.24 10.63
N ASP A 136 18.63 15.91 10.98
CA ASP A 136 18.55 16.96 11.99
C ASP A 136 17.63 16.46 13.12
N PRO A 137 17.69 17.06 14.33
CA PRO A 137 16.83 16.65 15.45
C PRO A 137 15.33 16.59 15.14
N ASN A 138 14.87 17.44 14.21
CA ASN A 138 13.45 17.58 13.84
C ASN A 138 13.15 17.18 12.39
N SER A 139 14.12 16.59 11.67
CA SER A 139 13.85 16.17 10.29
C SER A 139 14.86 15.16 9.74
N VAL A 140 14.38 14.28 8.87
CA VAL A 140 15.23 13.40 8.06
C VAL A 140 15.05 13.75 6.59
N ALA A 141 16.11 14.17 5.91
CA ALA A 141 16.10 14.43 4.49
C ALA A 141 16.87 13.33 3.75
N ILE A 142 16.18 12.62 2.85
CA ILE A 142 16.74 11.46 2.13
C ILE A 142 16.80 11.78 0.63
N TYR A 143 17.86 11.34 -0.06
CA TYR A 143 17.91 11.45 -1.52
C TYR A 143 16.72 10.74 -2.17
N PRO A 144 16.04 11.35 -3.16
CA PRO A 144 14.78 10.80 -3.69
C PRO A 144 14.93 9.40 -4.29
N ALA A 145 16.06 9.11 -4.95
CA ALA A 145 16.34 7.79 -5.50
C ALA A 145 16.43 6.73 -4.39
N LYS A 146 17.09 7.06 -3.28
CA LYS A 146 17.30 6.15 -2.14
C LYS A 146 16.02 5.91 -1.37
N LEU A 147 15.24 6.96 -1.11
CA LEU A 147 13.93 6.78 -0.47
C LEU A 147 12.99 5.90 -1.31
N LYS A 148 12.95 6.11 -2.64
CA LYS A 148 12.15 5.28 -3.54
C LYS A 148 12.61 3.82 -3.57
N GLU A 149 13.91 3.58 -3.52
CA GLU A 149 14.50 2.24 -3.42
C GLU A 149 14.07 1.54 -2.12
N MET A 150 14.16 2.23 -0.98
CA MET A 150 13.74 1.71 0.32
C MET A 150 12.23 1.42 0.37
N LEU A 151 11.38 2.35 -0.11
CA LEU A 151 9.94 2.14 -0.15
C LEU A 151 9.55 0.90 -0.97
N ARG A 152 10.17 0.68 -2.13
CA ARG A 152 9.96 -0.55 -2.92
C ARG A 152 10.43 -1.80 -2.19
N ARG A 153 11.60 -1.72 -1.55
CA ARG A 153 12.17 -2.85 -0.80
C ARG A 153 11.27 -3.28 0.35
N PHE A 154 10.60 -2.34 1.00
CA PHE A 154 9.63 -2.59 2.07
C PHE A 154 8.21 -2.89 1.55
N GLY A 155 7.99 -2.92 0.23
CA GLY A 155 6.71 -3.30 -0.37
C GLY A 155 5.67 -2.17 -0.43
N TYR A 156 6.05 -0.92 -0.19
CA TYR A 156 5.14 0.22 -0.25
C TYR A 156 5.03 0.79 -1.67
N ASP A 157 3.81 1.17 -2.08
CA ASP A 157 3.60 1.92 -3.32
C ASP A 157 4.14 3.35 -3.17
N ILE A 158 5.13 3.72 -3.98
CA ILE A 158 5.81 5.02 -3.90
C ILE A 158 4.82 6.17 -4.08
N LYS A 159 3.94 6.08 -5.09
CA LYS A 159 3.09 7.21 -5.48
C LYS A 159 2.05 7.48 -4.40
N THR A 160 1.39 6.44 -3.92
CA THR A 160 0.39 6.49 -2.86
C THR A 160 1.02 7.00 -1.56
N THR A 161 2.17 6.46 -1.19
CA THR A 161 2.88 6.85 0.04
C THR A 161 3.30 8.32 0.03
N LEU A 162 4.00 8.78 -1.01
CA LEU A 162 4.48 10.17 -1.07
C LEU A 162 3.34 11.18 -1.21
N THR A 163 2.25 10.81 -1.89
CA THR A 163 1.05 11.65 -1.97
C THR A 163 0.41 11.80 -0.60
N ALA A 164 0.23 10.69 0.13
CA ALA A 164 -0.31 10.73 1.48
C ALA A 164 0.59 11.51 2.45
N TRP A 165 1.91 11.32 2.40
CA TRP A 165 2.85 12.08 3.23
C TRP A 165 2.80 13.58 2.95
N ARG A 166 2.65 13.96 1.68
CA ARG A 166 2.47 15.35 1.29
C ARG A 166 1.16 15.91 1.85
N ASP A 167 0.05 15.20 1.62
CA ASP A 167 -1.28 15.65 1.99
C ASP A 167 -1.45 15.75 3.52
N ARG A 168 -0.66 14.97 4.27
CA ARG A 168 -0.58 15.00 5.73
C ARG A 168 0.53 15.92 6.29
N ASN A 169 1.20 16.69 5.44
CA ASN A 169 2.32 17.57 5.81
C ASN A 169 3.49 16.87 6.53
N TRP A 170 3.67 15.56 6.32
CA TRP A 170 4.79 14.80 6.89
C TRP A 170 6.10 15.05 6.15
N ILE A 171 6.04 15.58 4.93
CA ILE A 171 7.20 16.04 4.16
C ILE A 171 7.11 17.54 3.85
N LYS A 172 8.24 18.23 3.84
CA LYS A 172 8.35 19.61 3.36
C LYS A 172 8.57 19.64 1.85
N LEU A 173 8.01 20.67 1.20
CA LEU A 173 8.14 20.94 -0.23
C LEU A 173 8.85 22.29 -0.47
N THR A 174 9.55 22.41 -1.59
CA THR A 174 9.91 23.72 -2.16
C THR A 174 8.82 24.16 -3.13
N GLU A 175 8.59 25.47 -3.25
CA GLU A 175 7.62 26.04 -4.19
C GLU A 175 7.80 25.45 -5.60
N ASN A 176 6.69 25.00 -6.20
CA ASN A 176 6.59 24.35 -7.51
C ASN A 176 7.16 22.92 -7.64
N ASP A 177 7.63 22.28 -6.56
CA ASP A 177 8.04 20.86 -6.60
C ASP A 177 6.95 19.93 -6.02
N LYS A 178 6.87 18.69 -6.54
CA LYS A 178 5.80 17.76 -6.16
C LYS A 178 6.07 17.04 -4.84
N PHE A 179 7.33 16.71 -4.55
CA PHE A 179 7.70 15.89 -3.38
C PHE A 179 9.07 16.23 -2.77
N THR A 180 9.84 17.17 -3.34
CA THR A 180 11.20 17.45 -2.87
C THR A 180 11.37 18.84 -2.27
N TYR A 181 12.41 18.97 -1.45
CA TYR A 181 12.82 20.16 -0.73
C TYR A 181 14.30 20.45 -0.98
N VAL A 182 14.66 21.72 -1.14
CA VAL A 182 16.05 22.14 -1.28
C VAL A 182 16.75 22.20 0.08
N VAL A 183 17.73 21.32 0.28
CA VAL A 183 18.57 21.24 1.47
C VAL A 183 19.95 21.83 1.17
N ARG A 184 20.51 22.60 2.11
CA ARG A 184 21.92 23.04 2.04
C ARG A 184 22.82 21.87 2.45
N ALA A 185 23.67 21.44 1.53
CA ALA A 185 24.71 20.44 1.71
C ALA A 185 26.10 21.11 1.64
N PRO A 186 27.20 20.42 2.02
CA PRO A 186 28.54 21.02 2.03
C PRO A 186 28.98 21.52 0.65
N ASN A 187 28.54 20.82 -0.41
CA ASN A 187 28.93 21.10 -1.79
C ASN A 187 27.89 21.95 -2.55
N GLY A 188 26.96 22.60 -1.84
CA GLY A 188 25.92 23.45 -2.43
C GLY A 188 24.50 23.03 -2.06
N ARG A 189 23.52 23.43 -2.88
CA ARG A 189 22.10 23.09 -2.66
C ARG A 189 21.75 21.79 -3.37
N THR A 190 21.02 20.91 -2.71
CA THR A 190 20.56 19.65 -3.30
C THR A 190 19.08 19.39 -2.98
N ARG A 191 18.38 18.65 -3.83
CA ARG A 191 16.97 18.32 -3.63
C ARG A 191 16.83 16.96 -2.96
N MET A 192 16.09 16.92 -1.86
CA MET A 192 15.83 15.73 -1.06
C MET A 192 14.36 15.64 -0.68
N ILE A 193 13.89 14.46 -0.31
CA ILE A 193 12.58 14.32 0.33
C ILE A 193 12.81 14.55 1.82
N LYS A 194 12.31 15.68 2.34
CA LYS A 194 12.53 16.11 3.72
C LYS A 194 11.33 15.74 4.58
N ILE A 195 11.45 14.67 5.35
CA ILE A 195 10.50 14.23 6.36
C ILE A 195 10.62 15.14 7.57
N VAL A 196 9.50 15.70 8.04
CA VAL A 196 9.44 16.63 9.18
C VAL A 196 8.52 16.16 10.30
N ASN A 197 7.66 15.17 10.04
CA ASN A 197 6.99 14.47 11.12
C ASN A 197 7.85 13.28 11.56
N LEU A 198 8.48 13.40 12.73
CA LEU A 198 9.29 12.34 13.34
C LEU A 198 8.51 11.52 14.36
N ASP A 199 7.28 11.94 14.71
CA ASP A 199 6.37 11.19 15.56
C ASP A 199 5.08 10.88 14.77
N PRO A 200 5.07 9.82 13.96
CA PRO A 200 3.89 9.42 13.21
C PRO A 200 2.72 8.98 14.10
N MET A 201 2.91 8.85 15.43
CA MET A 201 1.83 8.60 16.36
C MET A 201 1.06 9.85 16.75
N ASN A 202 1.64 11.02 16.51
CA ASN A 202 1.04 12.32 16.71
C ASN A 202 0.66 12.88 15.32
N ASP A 203 -0.64 12.91 15.02
CA ASP A 203 -1.18 13.31 13.72
C ASP A 203 -1.09 14.81 13.43
N GLY A 204 -0.36 15.57 14.26
CA GLY A 204 0.19 16.85 13.87
C GLY A 204 -0.89 17.89 13.57
N THR A 205 -1.92 17.97 14.43
CA THR A 205 -2.52 19.28 14.70
C THR A 205 -1.46 20.15 15.39
N LEU A 206 -0.50 20.64 14.60
CA LEU A 206 0.39 21.72 14.98
C LEU A 206 -0.52 22.94 15.18
N LYS A 207 -0.90 23.20 16.43
CA LYS A 207 -1.40 24.51 16.82
C LYS A 207 -0.26 25.51 16.59
N ASP A 208 -0.59 26.62 15.96
CA ASP A 208 0.27 27.79 15.68
C ASP A 208 0.79 28.51 16.95
N GLU A 209 1.10 27.79 18.02
CA GLU A 209 1.57 28.36 19.28
C GLU A 209 2.99 27.88 19.56
N GLU A 210 3.97 28.50 18.89
CA GLU A 210 5.28 28.85 19.45
C GLU A 210 6.09 29.64 18.40
N LEU A 211 5.60 30.85 18.13
CA LEU A 211 6.40 31.98 17.65
C LEU A 211 6.63 32.90 18.85
N TRP A 212 7.69 32.64 19.64
CA TRP A 212 8.38 33.63 20.47
C TRP A 212 9.87 33.27 20.55
#